data_AF-A0A0M3IA56-F1
#
_entry.id   AF-A0A0M3IA56-F1
#
_cell.length_a   1.000
_cell.length_b   1.000
_cell.length_c   1.000
_cell.angle_alpha   90.00
_cell.angle_beta   90.00
_cell.angle_gamma   90.00
#
_symmetry.space_group_name_H-M   'P 1'
#
loop_
_entity.id
_entity.type
_entity.pdbx_description
1 polymer ?
#
loop_
_entity_poly.entity_id
_entity_poly.type
_entity_poly.pdbx_seq_one_letter_code
_entity_poly.pdbx_strand_id
1 'polypeptide(L)'
;MYKKALLEGNYRHALSQRYQVAENIKTIRLVYPIIIFEALAKVVLTFVVFYLFIYPANVEDTRMLEHLFDVTLASYIASMPWMFILRHQPYRAFVGKYMPRVQMFRNEVVEIRTIQAVNGGEILMEPTQKDHFDMLQKDWNHRQR
;
A
#
# COMPACT_ATOMS: atom_id res chain seq x y z
N MET A 1 37.36 -25.10 -1.97
CA MET A 1 36.56 -24.18 -1.12
C MET A 1 36.12 -22.91 -1.86
N TYR A 2 36.97 -22.25 -2.64
CA TYR A 2 36.64 -20.99 -3.35
C TYR A 2 35.44 -21.01 -4.30
N LYS A 3 35.21 -22.11 -5.05
CA LYS A 3 34.08 -22.20 -6.00
C LYS A 3 32.70 -22.12 -5.34
N LYS A 4 32.54 -22.61 -4.11
CA LYS A 4 31.24 -22.56 -3.38
C LYS A 4 30.88 -21.14 -2.95
N ALA A 5 31.84 -20.39 -2.41
CA ALA A 5 31.63 -19.01 -1.98
C ALA A 5 31.29 -18.07 -3.16
N LEU A 6 31.90 -18.29 -4.32
CA LEU A 6 31.67 -17.50 -5.53
C LEU A 6 30.29 -17.79 -6.16
N LEU A 7 29.86 -19.06 -6.12
CA LEU A 7 28.51 -19.46 -6.50
C LEU A 7 27.47 -18.88 -5.54
N GLU A 8 27.66 -19.01 -4.23
CA GLU A 8 26.75 -18.44 -3.22
C GLU A 8 26.64 -16.91 -3.31
N GLY A 9 27.74 -16.21 -3.58
CA GLY A 9 27.74 -14.77 -3.85
C GLY A 9 26.91 -14.41 -5.09
N ASN A 10 27.08 -15.15 -6.19
CA ASN A 10 26.29 -14.95 -7.40
C ASN A 10 24.80 -15.27 -7.21
N TYR A 11 24.45 -16.32 -6.46
CA TYR A 11 23.06 -16.65 -6.14
C TYR A 11 22.41 -15.58 -5.25
N ARG A 12 23.14 -15.06 -4.25
CA ARG A 12 22.66 -13.97 -3.39
C ARG A 12 22.48 -12.67 -4.16
N HIS A 13 23.42 -12.32 -5.05
CA HIS A 13 23.30 -11.15 -5.92
C HIS A 13 22.15 -11.29 -6.93
N ALA A 14 21.94 -12.48 -7.50
CA ALA A 14 20.80 -12.75 -8.36
C ALA A 14 19.46 -12.68 -7.59
N LEU A 15 19.44 -13.12 -6.33
CA LEU A 15 18.26 -13.03 -5.48
C LEU A 15 17.94 -11.58 -5.11
N SER A 16 18.94 -10.78 -4.70
CA SER A 16 18.75 -9.36 -4.38
C SER A 16 18.28 -8.56 -5.59
N GLN A 17 18.80 -8.84 -6.78
CA GLN A 17 18.31 -8.22 -8.02
C GLN A 17 16.85 -8.55 -8.31
N ARG A 18 16.45 -9.82 -8.13
CA ARG A 18 15.04 -10.23 -8.29
C ARG A 18 14.12 -9.52 -7.29
N TYR A 19 14.56 -9.36 -6.04
CA TYR A 19 13.82 -8.59 -5.04
C TYR A 19 13.68 -7.11 -5.42
N GLN A 20 14.76 -6.46 -5.84
CA GLN A 20 14.73 -5.07 -6.30
C GLN A 20 13.79 -4.88 -7.49
N VAL A 21 13.81 -5.80 -8.47
CA VAL A 21 12.91 -5.75 -9.62
C VAL A 21 11.46 -5.94 -9.18
N ALA A 22 11.17 -6.90 -8.30
CA ALA A 22 9.82 -7.14 -7.79
C ALA A 22 9.27 -5.93 -7.01
N GLU A 23 10.11 -5.31 -6.18
CA GLU A 23 9.77 -4.10 -5.43
C GLU A 23 9.54 -2.91 -6.36
N ASN A 24 10.40 -2.71 -7.36
CA ASN A 24 10.22 -1.67 -8.37
C ASN A 24 8.93 -1.85 -9.17
N ILE A 25 8.58 -3.08 -9.57
CA ILE A 25 7.30 -3.36 -10.27
C ILE A 25 6.11 -3.01 -9.37
N LYS A 26 6.19 -3.34 -8.07
CA LYS A 26 5.16 -3.00 -7.09
C LYS A 26 5.01 -1.49 -6.92
N THR A 27 6.12 -0.77 -6.84
CA THR A 27 6.15 0.69 -6.76
C THR A 27 5.63 1.34 -8.04
N ILE A 28 6.01 0.84 -9.22
CA ILE A 28 5.50 1.35 -10.51
C ILE A 28 3.99 1.13 -10.59
N ARG A 29 3.49 -0.06 -10.22
CA ARG A 29 2.04 -0.32 -10.21
C ARG A 29 1.27 0.61 -9.26
N LEU A 30 1.93 1.05 -8.18
CA LEU A 30 1.38 2.02 -7.25
C LEU A 30 1.32 3.44 -7.84
N VAL A 31 2.42 3.88 -8.45
CA VAL A 31 2.63 5.26 -8.90
C VAL A 31 2.03 5.53 -10.28
N TYR A 32 2.03 4.55 -11.18
CA TYR A 32 1.48 4.64 -12.53
C TYR A 32 0.07 5.28 -12.62
N PRO A 33 -0.93 4.84 -11.84
CA PRO A 33 -2.26 5.46 -11.86
C PRO A 33 -2.28 6.89 -11.32
N ILE A 34 -1.37 7.24 -10.38
CA ILE A 34 -1.23 8.61 -9.86
C ILE A 34 -0.69 9.51 -10.96
N ILE A 35 0.33 9.05 -11.70
CA ILE A 35 0.90 9.77 -12.85
C ILE A 35 -0.16 9.98 -13.94
N ILE A 36 -0.97 8.96 -14.26
CA ILE A 36 -2.04 9.11 -15.27
C ILE A 36 -3.03 10.19 -14.84
N PHE A 37 -3.49 10.13 -13.59
CA PHE A 37 -4.44 11.10 -13.07
C PHE A 37 -3.86 12.52 -13.06
N GLU A 38 -2.61 12.66 -12.63
CA GLU A 38 -1.89 13.93 -12.65
C GLU A 38 -1.72 14.49 -14.06
N ALA A 39 -1.36 13.64 -15.02
CA ALA A 39 -1.23 14.04 -16.42
C ALA A 39 -2.56 14.50 -17.00
N LEU A 40 -3.66 13.77 -16.75
CA LEU A 40 -5.00 14.15 -17.21
C LEU A 40 -5.43 15.50 -16.64
N ALA A 41 -5.28 15.70 -15.33
CA ALA A 41 -5.64 16.97 -14.69
C ALA A 41 -4.84 18.13 -15.27
N LYS A 42 -3.53 17.96 -15.48
CA LYS A 42 -2.68 18.99 -16.08
C LYS A 42 -3.07 19.29 -17.52
N VAL A 43 -3.39 18.29 -18.34
CA VAL A 43 -3.85 18.52 -19.72
C VAL A 43 -5.09 19.42 -19.76
N VAL A 44 -6.08 19.16 -18.90
CA VAL A 44 -7.29 19.99 -18.82
C VAL A 44 -6.96 21.42 -18.38
N LEU A 45 -6.16 21.58 -17.32
CA LEU A 45 -5.79 22.91 -16.81
C LEU A 45 -4.97 23.70 -17.84
N THR A 46 -4.00 23.06 -18.50
CA THR A 46 -3.19 23.68 -19.55
C THR A 46 -4.06 24.07 -20.75
N PHE A 47 -5.03 23.24 -21.14
CA PHE A 47 -5.96 23.58 -22.21
C PHE A 47 -6.78 24.85 -21.88
N VAL A 48 -7.32 24.95 -20.66
CA VAL A 48 -8.08 26.13 -20.22
C VAL A 48 -7.21 27.39 -20.26
N VAL A 49 -5.98 27.32 -19.73
CA VAL A 49 -5.04 28.46 -19.73
C VAL A 49 -4.67 28.84 -21.16
N PHE A 50 -4.36 27.87 -22.02
CA PHE A 50 -4.02 28.11 -23.42
C PHE A 50 -5.16 28.80 -24.18
N TYR A 51 -6.40 28.35 -23.97
CA TYR A 51 -7.57 28.95 -24.59
C TYR A 51 -7.75 30.40 -24.17
N LEU A 52 -7.64 30.70 -22.87
CA LEU A 52 -7.75 32.07 -22.33
C LEU A 52 -6.67 33.02 -22.86
N PHE A 53 -5.46 32.50 -23.14
CA PHE A 53 -4.35 33.32 -23.63
C PHE A 53 -4.42 33.63 -25.13
N ILE A 54 -4.97 32.73 -25.95
CA ILE A 54 -4.91 32.85 -27.41
C ILE A 54 -6.18 33.43 -28.00
N TYR A 55 -7.34 33.08 -27.46
CA TYR A 55 -8.60 33.54 -28.02
C TYR A 55 -9.10 34.78 -27.28
N PRO A 56 -9.57 35.82 -28.00
CA PRO A 56 -10.30 36.92 -27.39
C PRO A 56 -11.64 36.38 -26.88
N ALA A 57 -11.65 35.94 -25.63
CA ALA A 57 -12.79 35.27 -25.03
C ALA A 57 -13.89 36.28 -24.65
N ASN A 58 -15.13 35.94 -24.96
CA ASN A 58 -16.30 36.68 -24.47
C ASN A 58 -16.43 36.51 -22.95
N VAL A 59 -17.08 37.47 -22.28
CA VAL A 59 -17.24 37.49 -20.81
C VAL A 59 -17.97 36.25 -20.27
N GLU A 60 -18.86 35.65 -21.06
CA GLU A 60 -19.55 34.41 -20.69
C GLU A 60 -18.63 33.18 -20.81
N ASP A 61 -17.83 33.11 -21.88
CA ASP A 61 -16.88 32.01 -22.11
C ASP A 61 -15.78 31.99 -21.05
N THR A 62 -15.27 33.17 -20.66
CA THR A 62 -14.25 33.28 -19.60
C THR A 62 -14.77 32.80 -18.25
N ARG A 63 -15.99 33.18 -17.86
CA ARG A 63 -16.61 32.73 -16.60
C ARG A 63 -16.82 31.22 -16.58
N MET A 64 -17.26 30.63 -17.70
CA MET A 64 -17.43 29.18 -17.79
C MET A 64 -16.09 28.45 -17.66
N LEU A 65 -15.04 28.95 -18.32
CA LEU A 65 -13.69 28.39 -18.25
C LEU A 65 -13.06 28.54 -16.87
N GLU A 66 -13.29 29.67 -16.19
CA GLU A 66 -12.85 29.90 -14.81
C GLU A 66 -13.48 28.88 -13.85
N HIS A 67 -14.80 28.67 -13.94
CA HIS A 67 -15.46 27.63 -13.15
C HIS A 67 -14.96 26.22 -13.47
N LEU A 68 -14.71 25.92 -14.74
CA LEU A 68 -14.14 24.63 -15.14
C LEU A 68 -12.75 24.43 -14.55
N PHE A 69 -11.92 25.47 -14.55
CA PHE A 69 -10.59 25.47 -13.95
C PHE A 69 -10.67 25.21 -12.43
N ASP A 70 -11.50 25.98 -11.73
CA ASP A 70 -11.64 25.89 -10.27
C ASP A 70 -12.15 24.53 -9.81
N VAL A 71 -13.18 23.99 -10.49
CA VAL A 71 -13.72 22.66 -10.18
C VAL A 71 -12.68 21.57 -10.45
N THR A 72 -11.96 21.67 -11.57
CA THR A 72 -10.90 20.70 -11.90
C THR A 72 -9.78 20.75 -10.87
N LEU A 73 -9.34 21.95 -10.48
CA LEU A 73 -8.29 22.15 -9.47
C LEU A 73 -8.73 21.65 -8.09
N ALA A 74 -9.95 21.99 -7.66
CA ALA A 74 -10.51 21.55 -6.39
C ALA A 74 -10.64 20.02 -6.33
N SER A 75 -11.15 19.41 -7.40
CA SER A 75 -11.27 17.95 -7.49
C SER A 75 -9.91 17.24 -7.48
N TYR A 76 -8.89 17.83 -8.12
CA TYR A 76 -7.52 17.32 -8.11
C TYR A 76 -6.91 17.36 -6.70
N ILE A 77 -7.03 18.50 -6.00
CA ILE A 77 -6.51 18.65 -4.64
C ILE A 77 -7.24 17.71 -3.67
N ALA A 78 -8.56 17.60 -3.80
CA ALA A 78 -9.37 16.74 -2.94
C ALA A 78 -9.07 15.26 -3.15
N SER A 79 -8.83 14.82 -4.38
CA SER A 79 -8.59 13.41 -4.72
C SER A 79 -7.17 12.94 -4.43
N MET A 80 -6.18 13.84 -4.44
CA MET A 80 -4.77 13.52 -4.21
C MET A 80 -4.52 12.72 -2.91
N PRO A 81 -4.96 13.16 -1.72
CA PRO A 81 -4.78 12.42 -0.47
C PRO A 81 -5.37 11.00 -0.53
N TRP A 82 -6.55 10.85 -1.13
CA TRP A 82 -7.24 9.57 -1.24
C TRP A 82 -6.49 8.58 -2.13
N MET A 83 -5.87 9.05 -3.21
CA MET A 83 -5.07 8.18 -4.08
C MET A 83 -3.84 7.61 -3.36
N PHE A 84 -3.19 8.41 -2.50
CA PHE A 84 -2.06 7.93 -1.70
C PHE A 84 -2.53 6.96 -0.61
N ILE A 85 -3.57 7.32 0.15
CA ILE A 85 -4.08 6.50 1.28
C ILE A 85 -4.63 5.15 0.79
N LEU A 86 -5.41 5.14 -0.29
CA LEU A 86 -6.08 3.93 -0.77
C LEU A 86 -5.17 2.98 -1.56
N ARG A 87 -4.04 3.46 -2.08
CA ARG A 87 -3.14 2.62 -2.89
C ARG A 87 -1.89 2.20 -2.10
N HIS A 88 -1.39 3.01 -1.18
CA HIS A 88 -0.18 2.69 -0.42
C HIS A 88 -0.45 1.55 0.57
N GLN A 89 -0.04 0.33 0.20
CA GLN A 89 -0.23 -0.89 1.00
C GLN A 89 0.19 -0.74 2.48
N PRO A 90 1.35 -0.15 2.82
CA PRO A 90 1.74 0.07 4.21
C PRO A 90 0.75 0.96 4.98
N TYR A 91 0.19 1.96 4.31
CA TYR A 91 -0.73 2.91 4.94
C TYR A 91 -2.11 2.27 5.16
N ARG A 92 -2.56 1.41 4.25
CA ARG A 92 -3.79 0.62 4.45
C ARG A 92 -3.69 -0.33 5.63
N ALA A 93 -2.54 -0.98 5.81
CA ALA A 93 -2.30 -1.85 6.97
C ALA A 93 -2.30 -1.03 8.28
N PHE A 94 -1.71 0.17 8.26
CA PHE A 94 -1.74 1.09 9.39
C PHE A 94 -3.16 1.57 9.71
N VAL A 95 -3.90 2.11 8.74
CA VAL A 95 -5.28 2.59 8.92
C VAL A 95 -6.22 1.45 9.33
N GLY A 96 -6.05 0.25 8.78
CA GLY A 96 -6.81 -0.94 9.18
C GLY A 96 -6.61 -1.36 10.65
N LYS A 97 -5.53 -0.91 11.30
CA LYS A 97 -5.30 -1.11 12.74
C LYS A 97 -6.15 -0.15 13.60
N TYR A 98 -6.46 1.04 13.09
CA TYR A 98 -7.25 2.07 13.78
C TYR A 98 -8.73 2.07 13.36
N MET A 99 -9.07 1.39 12.27
CA MET A 99 -10.46 1.14 11.90
C MET A 99 -11.05 0.13 12.91
N PRO A 100 -12.13 0.46 13.65
CA PRO A 100 -12.78 -0.51 14.52
C PRO A 100 -13.23 -1.69 13.67
N ARG A 101 -12.59 -2.85 13.86
CA ARG A 101 -13.06 -4.10 13.26
C ARG A 101 -14.49 -4.30 13.72
N VAL A 102 -15.45 -4.21 12.79
CA VAL A 102 -16.77 -4.79 12.99
C VAL A 102 -16.51 -6.29 13.20
N GLN A 103 -16.46 -6.69 14.48
CA GLN A 103 -16.24 -8.07 14.89
C GLN A 103 -17.44 -8.90 14.44
N MET A 104 -17.37 -9.48 13.24
CA MET A 104 -18.12 -10.70 12.97
C MET A 104 -17.50 -11.78 13.85
N PHE A 105 -18.24 -12.18 14.89
CA PHE A 105 -17.98 -13.35 15.70
C PHE A 105 -17.64 -14.55 14.80
N ARG A 106 -16.37 -14.94 14.76
CA ARG A 106 -15.93 -16.22 14.21
C ARG A 106 -15.25 -16.97 15.33
N ASN A 107 -15.91 -18.04 15.75
CA ASN A 107 -15.59 -18.89 16.88
C ASN A 107 -14.13 -19.32 16.93
N GLU A 108 -13.63 -19.40 18.16
CA GLU A 108 -12.35 -19.96 18.62
C GLU A 108 -11.86 -21.15 17.79
N VAL A 109 -10.79 -20.95 17.02
CA VAL A 109 -9.86 -22.02 16.64
C VAL A 109 -8.46 -21.45 16.74
N VAL A 110 -7.75 -21.89 17.77
CA VAL A 110 -6.28 -21.94 17.96
C VAL A 110 -5.51 -20.75 17.38
N GLU A 111 -5.04 -19.88 18.27
CA GLU A 111 -4.21 -18.72 17.96
C GLU A 111 -2.87 -19.14 17.33
N ILE A 112 -2.84 -19.28 16.00
CA ILE A 112 -1.60 -19.42 15.24
C ILE A 112 -0.90 -18.06 15.29
N ARG A 113 0.22 -17.96 16.01
CA ARG A 113 1.07 -16.77 16.02
C ARG A 113 1.68 -16.60 14.63
N THR A 114 1.08 -15.72 13.84
CA THR A 114 1.62 -15.26 12.57
C THR A 114 2.66 -14.17 12.86
N ILE A 115 3.93 -14.49 12.67
CA ILE A 115 5.00 -13.50 12.75
C ILE A 115 5.15 -12.92 11.34
N GLN A 116 5.08 -11.59 11.23
CA GLN A 116 5.39 -10.92 9.97
C GLN A 116 6.90 -10.95 9.74
N ALA A 117 7.31 -11.58 8.64
CA ALA A 117 8.68 -11.42 8.17
C ALA A 117 8.95 -9.96 7.80
N VAL A 118 10.22 -9.54 7.81
CA VAL A 118 10.66 -8.19 7.40
C VAL A 118 10.21 -7.83 5.96
N ASN A 119 9.88 -8.85 5.16
CA ASN A 119 9.36 -8.72 3.79
C ASN A 119 7.82 -8.75 3.69
N GLY A 120 7.08 -8.69 4.80
CA GLY A 120 5.61 -8.66 4.84
C GLY A 120 4.91 -9.97 4.48
N GLY A 121 5.64 -11.08 4.34
CA GLY A 121 5.07 -12.42 4.21
C GLY A 121 4.68 -12.98 5.58
N GLU A 122 3.49 -13.58 5.68
CA GLU A 122 3.04 -14.29 6.88
C GLU A 122 3.73 -15.65 6.96
N ILE A 123 4.60 -15.83 7.95
CA ILE A 123 5.15 -17.14 8.27
C ILE A 123 4.24 -17.75 9.32
N LEU A 124 3.52 -18.81 8.92
CA LEU A 124 2.77 -19.67 9.83
C LEU A 124 3.80 -20.42 10.68
N MET A 125 3.97 -20.00 11.92
CA MET A 125 4.78 -20.74 12.88
C MET A 125 3.90 -21.88 13.42
N GLU A 126 4.23 -23.12 13.07
CA GLU A 126 3.66 -24.26 13.76
C GLU A 126 4.02 -24.15 15.24
N PRO A 127 3.07 -24.40 16.16
CA PRO A 127 3.30 -24.26 17.59
C PRO A 127 4.47 -25.15 18.00
N THR A 128 5.52 -24.53 18.52
CA THR A 128 6.68 -25.24 19.04
C THR A 128 6.22 -26.15 20.18
N GLN A 129 6.74 -27.38 20.28
CA GLN A 129 6.35 -28.34 21.34
C GLN A 129 6.40 -27.73 22.75
N LYS A 130 7.33 -26.79 22.98
CA LYS A 130 7.44 -26.04 24.22
C LYS A 130 6.17 -25.25 24.57
N ASP A 131 5.55 -24.58 23.59
CA ASP A 131 4.33 -23.80 23.81
C ASP A 131 3.14 -24.71 24.16
N HIS A 132 3.11 -25.94 23.61
CA HIS A 132 2.11 -26.94 23.95
C HIS A 132 2.25 -27.43 25.40
N PHE A 133 3.48 -27.71 25.86
CA PHE A 133 3.74 -28.12 27.23
C PHE A 133 3.51 -26.99 28.24
N ASP A 134 3.87 -25.75 27.90
CA ASP A 134 3.59 -24.57 28.74
C ASP A 134 2.08 -24.36 28.91
N MET A 135 1.29 -24.61 27.86
CA MET A 135 -0.17 -24.52 27.92
C MET A 135 -0.78 -25.63 28.78
N LEU A 136 -0.31 -26.87 28.64
CA LEU A 136 -0.74 -28.00 29.48
C LEU A 136 -0.40 -27.78 30.96
N GLN A 137 0.78 -27.24 31.26
CA GLN A 137 1.19 -26.94 32.63
C GLN A 137 0.35 -25.83 33.25
N LYS A 138 -0.05 -24.82 32.46
CA LYS A 138 -0.96 -23.76 32.90
C LYS A 138 -2.35 -24.30 33.21
N ASP A 139 -2.88 -25.20 32.38
CA ASP A 139 -4.19 -25.83 32.58
C ASP A 139 -4.20 -26.77 33.81
N TRP A 140 -3.09 -27.49 34.02
CA TRP A 140 -2.90 -28.34 35.20
C TRP A 140 -2.90 -27.55 36.50
N ASN A 141 -2.17 -26.42 36.54
CA ASN A 141 -2.08 -25.56 37.71
C ASN A 141 -3.41 -24.85 38.02
N HIS A 142 -4.24 -24.60 37.00
CA HIS A 142 -5.54 -23.98 37.21
C HIS A 142 -6.54 -24.92 37.89
N ARG A 143 -6.41 -26.24 37.69
CA ARG A 143 -7.29 -27.26 38.30
C ARG A 143 -6.91 -27.63 39.74
N GLN A 144 -5.76 -27.19 40.23
CA GLN A 144 -5.30 -27.44 41.61
C GLN A 144 -5.60 -26.28 42.59
N ARG A 145 -6.35 -25.27 42.15
CA ARG A 145 -6.98 -24.26 43.01
C ARG A 145 -8.49 -24.51 43.05
#